data_AF-A0A1S7LIE6-F1
#
_entry.id   AF-A0A1S7LIE6-F1
#
_cell.length_a   1.000
_cell.length_b   1.000
_cell.length_c   1.000
_cell.angle_alpha   90.00
_cell.angle_beta   90.00
_cell.angle_gamma   90.00
#
_symmetry.space_group_name_H-M   'P 1'
#
loop_
_entity.id
_entity.type
_entity.pdbx_description
1 polymer ?
#
loop_
_entity_poly.entity_id
_entity_poly.type
_entity_poly.pdbx_seq_one_letter_code
_entity_poly.pdbx_strand_id
1 'polypeptide(L)'
;MRTRRVGLAALNRKERSLFQRHLKRHPTHVLIWLLRKVRAVPEDLILEVYNMVDATELEKAAMASALPPLGEYVASIGMQRPLADYSKEEVITLVEVVITAYQDFMASSNNGISV
;
A
#
# COMPACT_ATOMS: atom_id res chain seq x y z
N MET A 1 0.00 -4.65 -7.73
CA MET A 1 0.51 -3.88 -8.89
C MET A 1 1.28 -2.67 -8.38
N ARG A 2 2.57 -2.51 -8.69
CA ARG A 2 3.34 -1.29 -8.35
C ARG A 2 3.08 -0.23 -9.42
N THR A 3 2.16 0.68 -9.16
CA THR A 3 1.90 1.84 -10.02
C THR A 3 3.06 2.83 -9.86
N ARG A 4 4.01 2.85 -10.80
CA ARG A 4 5.08 3.87 -10.78
C ARG A 4 4.45 5.23 -11.08
N ARG A 5 4.65 6.22 -10.21
CA ARG A 5 4.40 7.64 -10.56
C ARG A 5 5.44 8.05 -11.59
N VAL A 6 5.02 8.69 -12.68
CA VAL A 6 5.94 9.13 -13.75
C VAL A 6 5.56 10.54 -14.20
N GLY A 7 6.54 11.41 -14.39
CA GLY A 7 6.33 12.80 -14.82
C GLY A 7 6.05 12.95 -16.32
N LEU A 8 5.63 14.16 -16.71
CA LEU A 8 5.34 14.56 -18.10
C LEU A 8 6.47 14.25 -19.11
N ALA A 9 7.71 14.14 -18.63
CA ALA A 9 8.89 13.86 -19.46
C ALA A 9 8.88 12.46 -20.09
N ALA A 10 8.17 11.49 -19.51
CA ALA A 10 8.09 10.13 -20.05
C ALA A 10 6.99 9.94 -21.11
N LEU A 11 6.19 10.97 -21.38
CA LEU A 11 5.08 10.90 -22.32
C LEU A 11 5.51 11.28 -23.74
N ASN A 12 4.82 10.72 -24.72
CA ASN A 12 4.96 11.20 -26.09
C ASN A 12 4.44 12.65 -26.23
N ARG A 13 4.83 13.34 -27.31
CA ARG A 13 4.54 14.77 -27.50
C ARG A 13 3.05 15.13 -27.45
N LYS A 14 2.18 14.26 -27.99
CA LYS A 14 0.72 14.49 -28.03
C LYS A 14 0.11 14.33 -26.63
N GLU A 15 0.41 13.22 -25.96
CA GLU A 15 -0.04 12.95 -24.59
C GLU A 15 0.47 14.01 -23.61
N ARG A 16 1.73 14.40 -23.73
CA ARG A 16 2.33 15.44 -22.88
C ARG A 16 1.56 16.75 -22.96
N SER A 17 1.20 17.20 -24.17
CA SER A 17 0.42 18.44 -24.35
C SER A 17 -0.97 18.36 -23.72
N LEU A 18 -1.65 17.21 -23.89
CA LEU A 18 -2.97 16.97 -23.30
C LEU A 18 -2.91 16.98 -21.78
N PHE A 19 -2.01 16.20 -21.18
CA PHE A 19 -1.87 16.10 -19.73
C PHE A 19 -1.30 17.37 -19.12
N GLN A 20 -0.40 18.08 -19.79
CA GLN A 20 0.08 19.39 -19.33
C GLN A 20 -1.07 20.40 -19.22
N ARG A 21 -2.01 20.41 -20.18
CA ARG A 21 -3.20 21.27 -20.11
C ARG A 21 -4.13 20.85 -18.97
N HIS A 22 -4.30 19.55 -18.75
CA HIS A 22 -5.12 19.01 -17.67
C HIS A 22 -4.53 19.39 -16.29
N LEU A 23 -3.24 19.14 -16.07
CA LEU A 23 -2.57 19.46 -14.79
C LEU A 23 -2.55 20.96 -14.48
N LYS A 24 -2.51 21.82 -15.51
CA LYS A 24 -2.68 23.27 -15.32
C LYS A 24 -4.08 23.65 -14.81
N ARG A 25 -5.11 22.88 -15.18
CA ARG A 25 -6.50 23.10 -14.72
C ARG A 25 -6.80 22.41 -13.39
N HIS A 26 -6.10 21.32 -13.10
CA HIS A 26 -6.27 20.51 -11.90
C HIS A 26 -4.91 20.29 -11.23
N PRO A 27 -4.43 21.27 -10.42
CA PRO A 27 -3.09 21.25 -9.86
C PRO A 27 -2.86 20.14 -8.82
N THR A 28 -3.93 19.63 -8.23
CA THR A 28 -3.90 18.50 -7.28
C THR A 28 -3.89 17.14 -7.97
N HIS A 29 -3.93 17.08 -9.31
CA HIS A 29 -3.85 15.81 -10.01
C HIS A 29 -2.40 15.41 -10.27
N VAL A 30 -2.13 14.11 -10.26
CA VAL A 30 -0.83 13.53 -10.59
C VAL A 30 -0.98 12.45 -11.65
N LEU A 31 0.11 12.17 -12.36
CA LEU A 31 0.13 11.14 -13.41
C LEU A 31 0.56 9.78 -12.84
N ILE A 32 -0.25 8.77 -13.12
CA ILE A 32 0.03 7.38 -12.75
C ILE A 32 0.03 6.49 -13.99
N TRP A 33 0.92 5.48 -13.97
CA TRP A 33 0.97 4.47 -15.01
C TRP A 33 0.19 3.24 -14.59
N LEU A 34 -1.03 3.08 -15.14
CA LEU A 34 -1.88 1.93 -14.90
C LEU A 34 -1.86 1.00 -16.11
N LEU A 35 -1.28 -0.18 -15.95
CA LEU A 35 -1.09 -1.17 -17.03
C LEU A 35 -0.31 -0.56 -18.21
N ARG A 36 -0.96 -0.40 -19.37
CA ARG A 36 -0.38 0.17 -20.60
C ARG A 36 -0.86 1.60 -20.87
N LYS A 37 -1.54 2.27 -19.92
CA LYS A 37 -2.12 3.60 -20.10
C LYS A 37 -1.74 4.53 -18.95
N VAL A 38 -1.49 5.80 -19.27
CA VAL A 38 -1.30 6.87 -18.30
C VAL A 38 -2.64 7.52 -17.99
N ARG A 39 -2.89 7.80 -16.71
CA ARG A 39 -4.06 8.55 -16.24
C ARG A 39 -3.62 9.69 -15.33
N ALA A 40 -4.33 10.81 -15.40
CA ALA A 40 -4.28 11.85 -14.38
C ALA A 40 -5.36 11.55 -13.34
N VAL A 41 -4.99 11.51 -12.07
CA VAL A 41 -5.90 11.26 -10.95
C VAL A 41 -5.68 12.29 -9.86
N PRO A 42 -6.70 12.62 -9.05
CA PRO A 42 -6.52 13.41 -7.84
C PRO A 42 -5.45 12.81 -6.91
N GLU A 43 -4.61 13.63 -6.27
CA GLU A 43 -3.56 13.19 -5.34
C GLU A 43 -4.14 12.54 -4.09
N ASP A 44 -5.30 13.00 -3.62
CA ASP A 44 -6.07 12.43 -2.52
C ASP A 44 -6.61 11.02 -2.85
N LEU A 45 -6.92 10.71 -4.10
CA LEU A 45 -7.25 9.33 -4.52
C LEU A 45 -6.06 8.36 -4.32
N ILE A 46 -4.82 8.86 -4.32
CA ILE A 46 -3.64 8.04 -4.00
C ILE A 46 -3.54 7.80 -2.48
N LEU A 47 -4.04 8.73 -1.67
CA LEU A 47 -4.09 8.61 -0.21
C LEU A 47 -5.28 7.78 0.27
N GLU A 48 -6.43 7.81 -0.41
CA GLU A 48 -7.61 6.98 -0.10
C GLU A 48 -7.36 5.48 -0.29
N VAL A 49 -6.42 5.09 -1.17
CA VAL A 49 -5.98 3.69 -1.28
C VAL A 49 -5.00 3.31 -0.15
N TYR A 50 -4.44 4.29 0.57
CA TYR A 50 -3.34 4.12 1.52
C TYR A 50 -3.68 4.34 2.98
N ASN A 51 -4.80 4.99 3.29
CA ASN A 51 -5.42 4.86 4.59
C ASN A 51 -6.53 3.83 4.47
N MET A 52 -6.55 2.83 5.33
CA MET A 52 -7.78 2.14 5.67
C MET A 52 -8.63 3.14 6.48
N VAL A 53 -9.13 4.20 5.81
CA VAL A 53 -9.72 5.42 6.43
C VAL A 53 -10.91 5.05 7.32
N ASP A 54 -11.58 3.94 7.02
CA ASP A 54 -12.76 3.47 7.73
C ASP A 54 -12.50 2.22 8.60
N ALA A 55 -11.24 1.92 8.93
CA ALA A 55 -10.94 0.82 9.87
C ALA A 55 -11.61 1.09 11.22
N THR A 56 -12.38 0.12 11.70
CA THR A 56 -12.90 0.11 13.07
C THR A 56 -11.75 0.10 14.07
N GLU A 57 -12.02 0.53 15.32
CA GLU A 57 -11.00 0.46 16.38
C GLU A 57 -10.48 -0.96 16.63
N LEU A 58 -11.33 -1.96 16.40
CA LEU A 58 -10.95 -3.37 16.45
C LEU A 58 -9.96 -3.72 15.33
N GLU A 59 -10.24 -3.32 14.10
CA GLU A 59 -9.36 -3.56 12.95
C GLU A 59 -8.03 -2.82 13.11
N LYS A 60 -8.02 -1.59 13.64
CA LYS A 60 -6.78 -0.86 13.97
C LYS A 60 -5.96 -1.60 15.03
N ALA A 61 -6.60 -2.14 16.07
CA ALA A 61 -5.92 -2.92 17.09
C ALA A 61 -5.35 -4.24 16.53
N ALA A 62 -6.08 -4.89 15.61
CA ALA A 62 -5.61 -6.08 14.88
C ALA A 62 -4.44 -5.77 13.94
N MET A 63 -4.41 -4.59 13.31
CA MET A 63 -3.26 -4.16 12.53
C MET A 63 -2.04 -3.90 13.43
N ALA A 64 -2.25 -3.30 14.60
CA ALA A 64 -1.18 -3.05 15.56
C ALA A 64 -0.61 -4.34 16.16
N SER A 65 -1.45 -5.37 16.38
CA SER A 65 -1.01 -6.68 16.89
C SER A 65 -0.08 -7.43 15.93
N ALA A 66 -0.10 -7.09 14.64
CA ALA A 66 0.82 -7.65 13.66
C ALA A 66 2.23 -7.07 13.72
N LEU A 67 2.45 -5.92 14.37
CA LEU A 67 3.77 -5.25 14.40
C LEU A 67 4.85 -6.05 15.15
N PRO A 68 4.59 -6.62 16.35
CA PRO A 68 5.59 -7.42 17.04
C PRO A 68 6.08 -8.64 16.25
N PRO A 69 5.22 -9.56 15.76
CA PRO A 69 5.68 -10.75 15.04
C PRO A 69 6.30 -10.40 13.68
N LEU A 70 5.81 -9.32 13.03
CA LEU A 70 6.47 -8.78 11.85
C LEU A 70 7.91 -8.33 12.15
N GLY A 71 8.10 -7.59 13.25
CA GLY A 71 9.42 -7.15 13.69
C GLY A 71 10.37 -8.31 14.00
N GLU A 72 9.87 -9.34 14.68
CA GLU A 72 10.63 -10.58 14.96
C GLU A 72 11.07 -11.28 13.67
N TYR A 73 10.16 -11.42 12.70
CA TYR A 73 10.48 -12.05 11.43
C TYR A 73 11.52 -11.23 10.63
N VAL A 74 11.32 -9.91 10.50
CA VAL A 74 12.27 -9.04 9.78
C VAL A 74 13.64 -9.05 10.46
N ALA A 75 13.70 -9.07 11.80
CA ALA A 75 14.94 -9.21 12.55
C ALA A 75 15.65 -10.54 12.24
N SER A 76 14.90 -11.64 12.11
CA SER A 76 15.47 -12.96 11.80
C SER A 76 16.10 -13.07 10.41
N ILE A 77 15.61 -12.30 9.43
CA ILE A 77 16.08 -12.34 8.05
C ILE A 77 17.01 -11.16 7.70
N GLY A 78 17.34 -10.30 8.66
CA GLY A 78 18.24 -9.16 8.52
C GLY A 78 17.54 -7.88 8.04
N MET A 79 17.42 -6.91 8.95
CA MET A 79 16.73 -5.62 8.74
C MET A 79 17.47 -4.63 7.82
N GLN A 80 18.75 -4.88 7.56
CA GLN A 80 19.65 -3.89 6.95
C GLN A 80 19.60 -3.91 5.42
N ARG A 81 18.98 -4.95 4.84
CA ARG A 81 18.78 -5.04 3.39
C ARG A 81 17.45 -4.40 2.99
N PRO A 82 17.40 -3.71 1.83
CA PRO A 82 16.14 -3.17 1.32
C PRO A 82 15.18 -4.32 0.95
N LEU A 83 13.87 -4.07 1.04
CA LEU A 83 12.83 -5.05 0.66
C LEU A 83 12.95 -5.57 -0.78
N ALA A 84 13.66 -4.84 -1.66
CA ALA A 84 13.94 -5.26 -3.03
C ALA A 84 14.87 -6.48 -3.12
N ASP A 85 15.65 -6.74 -2.07
CA ASP A 85 16.64 -7.81 -1.97
C ASP A 85 16.08 -9.04 -1.21
N TYR A 86 14.78 -9.05 -0.92
CA TYR A 86 14.12 -10.17 -0.27
C TYR A 86 13.74 -11.21 -1.33
N SER A 87 13.91 -12.49 -1.00
CA SER A 87 13.43 -13.57 -1.84
C SER A 87 11.90 -13.55 -1.89
N LYS A 88 11.34 -14.25 -2.88
CA LYS A 88 9.89 -14.40 -2.97
C LYS A 88 9.33 -15.09 -1.72
N GLU A 89 10.03 -16.09 -1.22
CA GLU A 89 9.67 -16.87 -0.05
C GLU A 89 9.64 -15.98 1.20
N GLU A 90 10.66 -15.13 1.38
CA GLU A 90 10.71 -14.18 2.50
C GLU A 90 9.55 -13.17 2.46
N VAL A 91 9.19 -12.70 1.27
CA VAL A 91 8.04 -11.81 1.09
C VAL A 91 6.72 -12.52 1.36
N ILE A 92 6.58 -13.79 0.99
CA ILE A 92 5.38 -14.57 1.30
C ILE A 92 5.26 -14.75 2.81
N THR A 93 6.34 -15.11 3.50
CA THR A 93 6.31 -15.28 4.95
C THR A 93 6.04 -13.96 5.69
N LEU A 94 6.53 -12.81 5.21
CA LEU A 94 6.13 -11.51 5.75
C LEU A 94 4.60 -11.32 5.72
N VAL A 95 3.98 -11.69 4.60
CA VAL A 95 2.52 -11.57 4.42
C VAL A 95 1.78 -12.54 5.34
N GLU A 96 2.26 -13.78 5.44
CA GLU A 96 1.69 -14.79 6.35
C GLU A 96 1.73 -14.32 7.80
N VAL A 97 2.88 -13.85 8.28
CA VAL A 97 3.06 -13.32 9.64
C VAL A 97 2.04 -12.22 9.96
N VAL A 98 1.85 -11.28 9.03
CA VAL A 98 0.90 -10.16 9.23
C VAL A 98 -0.55 -10.65 9.23
N ILE A 99 -0.92 -11.50 8.27
CA ILE A 99 -2.30 -12.00 8.14
C ILE A 99 -2.66 -12.88 9.34
N THR A 100 -1.76 -13.78 9.76
CA THR A 100 -1.97 -14.65 10.92
C THR A 100 -2.17 -13.83 12.19
N ALA A 101 -1.28 -12.90 12.49
CA ALA A 101 -1.40 -12.07 13.70
C ALA A 101 -2.68 -11.22 13.74
N TYR A 102 -3.10 -10.70 12.57
CA TYR A 102 -4.37 -10.00 12.43
C TYR A 102 -5.56 -10.92 12.69
N GLN A 103 -5.59 -12.11 12.05
CA GLN A 103 -6.69 -13.07 12.18
C GLN A 103 -6.81 -13.62 13.60
N ASP A 104 -5.69 -13.92 14.25
CA ASP A 104 -5.65 -14.40 15.63
C ASP A 104 -6.21 -13.36 16.61
N PHE A 105 -5.86 -12.09 16.41
CA PHE A 105 -6.42 -10.99 17.20
C PHE A 105 -7.92 -10.84 16.97
N MET A 106 -8.37 -10.88 15.72
CA MET A 106 -9.79 -10.78 15.37
C MET A 106 -10.59 -11.95 15.97
N ALA A 107 -10.07 -13.18 15.88
CA ALA A 107 -10.71 -14.37 16.44
C ALA A 107 -10.81 -14.30 17.97
N SER A 108 -9.75 -13.85 18.64
CA SER A 108 -9.71 -13.69 20.10
C SER A 108 -10.69 -12.62 20.59
N SER A 109 -10.84 -11.55 19.83
CA SER A 109 -11.75 -10.45 20.15
C SER A 109 -13.22 -10.81 19.91
N ASN A 110 -13.52 -11.65 18.91
CA ASN A 110 -14.88 -12.11 18.60
C ASN A 110 -15.38 -13.15 19.62
N ASN A 111 -14.49 -13.93 20.23
CA ASN A 111 -14.81 -14.91 21.27
C ASN A 111 -15.07 -14.27 22.66
N GLY A 112 -14.82 -12.97 22.83
CA GLY A 112 -15.15 -12.21 24.04
C GLY A 112 -16.63 -11.86 24.20
N ILE A 113 -17.47 -12.15 23.18
CA ILE A 113 -18.92 -11.98 23.21
C ILE A 113 -19.56 -13.35 23.46
N SER A 114 -19.46 -13.83 24.71
CA SER A 114 -20.31 -14.94 25.17
C SER A 114 -21.59 -14.37 25.76
N VAL A 115 -22.71 -14.72 25.13
CA VAL A 115 -24.10 -14.51 25.57
C VAL A 115 -24.43 -15.41 26.75
#